data_AF-A0A654CRE5-F1
#
_entry.id   AF-A0A654CRE5-F1
#
_cell.length_a   1.000
_cell.length_b   1.000
_cell.length_c   1.000
_cell.angle_alpha   90.00
_cell.angle_beta   90.00
_cell.angle_gamma   90.00
#
_symmetry.space_group_name_H-M   'P 1'
#
loop_
_entity.id
_entity.type
_entity.pdbx_description
1 polymer ?
#
loop_
_entity_poly.entity_id
_entity_poly.type
_entity_poly.pdbx_seq_one_letter_code
_entity_poly.pdbx_strand_id
1 'polypeptide(L)'
;MNLQTGDIIFRVKNTSFQFDKKLMQEHFNENYMESDQYPLSEFKGKVDNADKLTKDGSYTLNVRGTLLIHGVTKPYSTKATFTVTDGTIKAVANFQVKLADHKISIPSIVGKKIAEVVKITVDATYKP
;
A
#
# COMPACT_ATOMS: atom_id res chain seq x y z
N MET A 1 10.41 10.10 -2.62
CA MET A 1 10.59 9.37 -3.90
C MET A 1 11.86 9.90 -4.54
N ASN A 2 12.70 9.04 -5.12
CA ASN A 2 13.83 9.49 -5.92
C ASN A 2 13.41 9.55 -7.40
N LEU A 3 13.37 10.74 -7.99
CA LEU A 3 12.93 10.93 -9.38
C LEU A 3 13.97 10.51 -10.43
N GLN A 4 15.25 10.42 -10.07
CA GLN A 4 16.30 9.95 -10.98
C GLN A 4 16.29 8.43 -11.09
N THR A 5 16.12 7.73 -9.97
CA THR A 5 16.14 6.26 -9.94
C THR A 5 14.74 5.64 -10.03
N GLY A 6 13.69 6.41 -9.72
CA GLY A 6 12.31 5.95 -9.60
C GLY A 6 12.00 5.27 -8.26
N ASP A 7 12.94 5.22 -7.32
CA ASP A 7 12.77 4.45 -6.09
C ASP A 7 11.74 5.09 -5.15
N ILE A 8 10.86 4.25 -4.62
CA ILE A 8 9.83 4.60 -3.65
C ILE A 8 9.80 3.59 -2.51
N ILE A 9 9.56 4.12 -1.31
CA ILE A 9 9.33 3.33 -0.11
C ILE A 9 8.11 3.92 0.60
N PHE A 10 7.16 3.05 0.92
CA PHE A 10 6.07 3.35 1.84
C PHE A 10 6.19 2.41 3.02
N ARG A 11 6.10 2.94 4.23
CA ARG A 11 6.13 2.15 5.45
C ARG A 11 5.11 2.72 6.42
N VAL A 12 4.30 1.85 6.99
CA VAL A 12 3.23 2.22 7.92
C VAL A 12 3.29 1.32 9.15
N LYS A 13 2.97 1.88 10.32
CA LYS A 13 2.71 1.10 11.53
C LYS A 13 1.34 0.47 11.41
N ASN A 14 1.23 -0.85 11.60
CA ASN A 14 -0.08 -1.51 11.50
C ASN A 14 -1.05 -0.97 12.57
N THR A 15 -0.54 -0.61 13.74
CA THR A 15 -1.35 0.04 14.79
C THR A 15 -1.81 1.47 14.47
N SER A 16 -1.39 2.07 13.35
CA SER A 16 -1.82 3.42 12.96
C SER A 16 -3.07 3.46 12.09
N PHE A 17 -3.53 2.30 11.59
CA PHE A 17 -4.79 2.21 10.85
C PHE A 17 -5.97 2.62 11.74
N GLN A 18 -6.85 3.45 11.20
CA GLN A 18 -8.05 3.95 11.87
C GLN A 18 -9.28 3.20 11.39
N PHE A 19 -10.18 2.87 12.30
CA PHE A 19 -11.41 2.14 12.02
C PHE A 19 -12.59 2.83 12.72
N ASP A 20 -13.78 2.79 12.11
CA ASP A 20 -14.99 3.41 12.66
C ASP A 20 -15.39 2.85 14.05
N LYS A 21 -15.03 1.59 14.33
CA LYS A 21 -15.32 0.93 15.60
C LYS A 21 -14.02 0.39 16.19
N LYS A 22 -13.80 0.68 17.47
CA LYS A 22 -12.66 0.18 18.23
C LYS A 22 -12.49 -1.34 18.14
N LEU A 23 -13.59 -2.10 18.24
CA LEU A 23 -13.57 -3.56 18.12
C LEU A 23 -13.03 -4.05 16.76
N MET A 24 -13.28 -3.32 15.67
CA MET A 24 -12.71 -3.70 14.36
C MET A 24 -11.20 -3.49 14.35
N GLN A 25 -10.72 -2.41 14.98
CA GLN A 25 -9.30 -2.13 15.12
C GLN A 25 -8.62 -3.17 16.03
N GLU A 26 -9.23 -3.56 17.14
CA GLU A 26 -8.74 -4.62 18.02
C GLU A 26 -8.64 -5.94 17.24
N HIS A 27 -9.69 -6.33 16.51
CA HIS A 27 -9.63 -7.53 15.66
C HIS A 27 -8.57 -7.44 14.55
N PHE A 28 -8.43 -6.28 13.89
CA PHE A 28 -7.39 -6.03 12.90
C PHE A 28 -5.99 -6.28 13.47
N ASN A 29 -5.68 -5.68 14.62
CA ASN A 29 -4.35 -5.76 15.18
C ASN A 29 -4.05 -7.14 15.77
N GLU A 30 -5.00 -7.75 16.48
CA GLU A 30 -4.75 -9.00 17.22
C GLU A 30 -4.97 -10.26 16.39
N ASN A 31 -6.04 -10.32 15.59
CA ASN A 31 -6.49 -11.57 14.97
C ASN A 31 -6.07 -11.71 13.50
N TYR A 32 -5.73 -10.61 12.82
CA TYR A 32 -5.44 -10.62 11.39
C TYR A 32 -4.01 -10.17 11.07
N MET A 33 -3.59 -9.02 11.60
CA MET A 33 -2.27 -8.46 11.30
C MET A 33 -1.20 -8.84 12.32
N GLU A 34 -1.59 -9.43 13.45
CA GLU A 34 -0.72 -9.79 14.58
C GLU A 34 0.32 -8.68 14.85
N SER A 35 -0.18 -7.45 15.03
CA SER A 35 0.61 -6.22 14.89
C SER A 35 1.71 -6.06 15.95
N ASP A 36 1.64 -6.79 17.06
CA ASP A 36 2.73 -6.87 18.02
C ASP A 36 3.92 -7.66 17.48
N GLN A 37 3.67 -8.71 16.69
CA GLN A 37 4.69 -9.52 16.01
C GLN A 37 5.15 -8.88 14.70
N TYR A 38 4.21 -8.32 13.94
CA TYR A 38 4.44 -7.66 12.66
C TYR A 38 4.01 -6.19 12.77
N PRO A 39 4.82 -5.30 13.38
CA PRO A 39 4.42 -3.92 13.65
C PRO A 39 4.34 -3.03 12.42
N LEU A 40 4.94 -3.45 11.31
CA LEU A 40 5.09 -2.64 10.11
C LEU A 40 4.59 -3.38 8.87
N SER A 41 3.94 -2.64 7.99
CA SER A 41 3.77 -3.01 6.58
C SER A 41 4.60 -2.08 5.71
N GLU A 42 5.24 -2.62 4.68
CA GLU A 42 6.16 -1.88 3.82
C GLU A 42 6.00 -2.24 2.35
N PHE A 43 5.96 -1.22 1.50
CA PHE A 43 6.17 -1.37 0.07
C PHE A 43 7.51 -0.75 -0.33
N LYS A 44 8.34 -1.52 -1.02
CA LYS A 44 9.58 -1.06 -1.67
C LYS A 44 9.45 -1.29 -3.15
N GLY A 45 9.58 -0.24 -3.95
CA GLY A 45 9.39 -0.38 -5.39
C GLY A 45 10.02 0.72 -6.20
N LYS A 46 9.71 0.67 -7.49
CA LYS A 46 10.22 1.56 -8.51
C LYS A 46 9.09 2.01 -9.43
N VAL A 47 9.07 3.29 -9.74
CA VAL A 47 8.20 3.90 -10.74
C VAL A 47 8.93 3.92 -12.07
N ASP A 48 8.34 3.32 -13.10
CA ASP A 48 8.92 3.29 -14.44
C ASP A 48 8.83 4.68 -15.09
N ASN A 49 9.94 5.18 -15.65
CA ASN A 49 10.05 6.52 -16.26
C ASN A 49 9.69 7.67 -15.29
N ALA A 50 10.16 7.59 -14.05
CA ALA A 50 9.91 8.61 -13.02
C ALA A 50 10.48 9.99 -13.35
N ASP A 51 11.45 10.08 -14.26
CA ASP A 51 12.02 11.32 -14.79
C ASP A 51 10.95 12.22 -15.43
N LYS A 52 9.87 11.64 -15.96
CA LYS A 52 8.72 12.38 -16.50
C LYS A 52 8.02 13.23 -15.44
N LEU A 53 8.12 12.86 -14.17
CA LEU A 53 7.49 13.56 -13.06
C LEU A 53 8.23 14.85 -12.63
N THR A 54 9.28 15.24 -13.36
CA THR A 54 9.97 16.53 -13.20
C THR A 54 9.28 17.69 -13.93
N LYS A 55 8.26 17.37 -14.74
CA LYS A 55 7.49 18.35 -15.51
C LYS A 55 6.03 18.30 -15.09
N ASP A 56 5.39 19.45 -15.09
CA ASP A 56 3.96 19.57 -14.85
C ASP A 56 3.16 18.78 -15.88
N GLY A 57 2.11 18.10 -15.40
CA GLY A 57 1.29 17.23 -16.24
C GLY A 57 0.67 16.06 -15.49
N SER A 58 -0.06 15.22 -16.22
CA SER A 58 -0.66 13.99 -15.72
C SER A 58 -0.08 12.77 -16.44
N TYR A 59 0.39 11.78 -15.67
CA TYR A 59 1.12 10.62 -16.17
C TYR A 59 0.59 9.34 -15.53
N THR A 60 0.21 8.35 -16.33
CA THR A 60 -0.07 7.01 -15.83
C THR A 60 1.17 6.14 -16.05
N LEU A 61 1.85 5.79 -14.96
CA LEU A 61 3.10 5.04 -14.97
C LEU A 61 2.94 3.69 -14.26
N ASN A 62 3.74 2.71 -14.67
CA ASN A 62 3.80 1.43 -13.98
C ASN A 62 4.66 1.56 -12.72
N VAL A 63 4.21 0.89 -11.66
CA VAL A 63 4.89 0.81 -10.37
C VAL A 63 5.07 -0.66 -10.03
N ARG A 64 6.31 -1.08 -9.77
CA ARG A 64 6.66 -2.47 -9.48
C ARG A 64 7.51 -2.56 -8.24
N GLY A 65 7.28 -3.57 -7.41
CA GLY A 65 8.02 -3.70 -6.17
C GLY A 65 7.60 -4.90 -5.36
N THR A 66 7.98 -4.89 -4.09
CA THR A 66 7.60 -5.90 -3.12
C THR A 66 6.80 -5.26 -1.98
N LEU A 67 5.74 -5.96 -1.58
CA LEU A 67 4.90 -5.60 -0.44
C LEU A 67 5.16 -6.62 0.67
N LEU A 68 5.61 -6.12 1.81
CA LEU A 68 5.76 -6.84 3.07
C LEU A 68 4.53 -6.53 3.94
N ILE A 69 3.74 -7.56 4.20
CA ILE A 69 2.57 -7.53 5.10
C ILE A 69 2.60 -8.85 5.87
N HIS A 70 2.38 -8.78 7.19
CA HIS A 70 2.28 -9.97 8.05
C HIS A 70 3.51 -10.91 7.94
N GLY A 71 4.71 -10.31 7.91
CA GLY A 71 5.97 -11.04 7.77
C GLY A 71 6.23 -11.67 6.40
N VAL A 72 5.29 -11.56 5.44
CA VAL A 72 5.39 -12.17 4.12
C VAL A 72 5.58 -11.11 3.04
N THR A 73 6.65 -11.27 2.27
CA THR A 73 6.98 -10.41 1.12
C THR A 73 6.44 -11.02 -0.17
N LYS A 74 5.70 -10.24 -0.96
CA LYS A 74 5.18 -10.63 -2.27
C LYS A 74 5.45 -9.57 -3.33
N PRO A 75 5.72 -9.96 -4.60
CA PRO A 75 5.85 -9.00 -5.69
C PRO A 75 4.48 -8.43 -6.07
N TYR A 76 4.44 -7.12 -6.33
CA TYR A 76 3.25 -6.42 -6.84
C TYR A 76 3.63 -5.53 -8.02
N SER A 77 2.69 -5.40 -8.94
CA SER A 77 2.76 -4.49 -10.07
C SER A 77 1.40 -3.82 -10.24
N THR A 78 1.39 -2.49 -10.32
CA THR A 78 0.17 -1.73 -10.58
C THR A 78 0.47 -0.51 -11.45
N LYS A 79 -0.59 0.12 -11.97
CA LYS A 79 -0.52 1.44 -12.59
C LYS A 79 -0.90 2.49 -11.56
N ALA A 80 -0.15 3.58 -11.52
CA ALA A 80 -0.46 4.75 -10.72
C ALA A 80 -0.58 5.98 -11.62
N THR A 81 -1.56 6.82 -11.34
CA THR A 81 -1.70 8.13 -11.98
C THR A 81 -0.99 9.16 -11.11
N PHE A 82 -0.04 9.85 -11.71
CA PHE A 82 0.71 10.94 -11.10
C PHE A 82 0.27 12.26 -11.72
N THR A 83 0.04 13.27 -10.89
CA THR A 83 -0.23 14.65 -11.32
C THR A 83 0.82 15.55 -10.71
N VAL A 84 1.57 16.24 -11.57
CA VAL A 84 2.61 17.20 -11.18
C VAL A 84 2.09 18.60 -11.43
N THR A 85 2.16 19.44 -10.42
CA THR A 85 1.75 20.85 -10.49
C THR A 85 2.67 21.65 -9.58
N ASP A 86 3.40 22.61 -10.15
CA ASP A 86 4.34 23.47 -9.43
C ASP A 86 5.33 22.66 -8.55
N GLY A 87 5.83 21.55 -9.10
CA GLY A 87 6.76 20.65 -8.39
C GLY A 87 6.15 19.79 -7.28
N THR A 88 4.86 19.94 -6.98
CA THR A 88 4.11 19.01 -6.10
C THR A 88 3.63 17.81 -6.90
N ILE A 89 3.87 16.59 -6.41
CA ILE A 89 3.47 15.36 -7.07
C ILE A 89 2.34 14.70 -6.28
N LYS A 90 1.16 14.59 -6.87
CA LYS A 90 0.08 13.73 -6.38
C LYS A 90 0.16 12.37 -7.05
N ALA A 91 0.00 11.30 -6.30
CA ALA A 91 -0.01 9.92 -6.80
C ALA A 91 -1.27 9.20 -6.33
N VAL A 92 -2.01 8.64 -7.28
CA VAL A 92 -3.21 7.84 -7.02
C VAL A 92 -3.01 6.46 -7.62
N ALA A 93 -3.26 5.41 -6.84
CA ALA A 93 -3.18 4.04 -7.31
C ALA A 93 -4.28 3.19 -6.70
N ASN A 94 -4.63 2.11 -7.38
CA ASN A 94 -5.48 1.06 -6.83
C ASN A 94 -4.87 -0.30 -7.14
N PHE A 95 -4.97 -1.22 -6.19
CA PHE A 95 -4.57 -2.61 -6.37
C PHE A 95 -5.31 -3.49 -5.36
N GLN A 96 -5.22 -4.80 -5.54
CA GLN A 96 -5.89 -5.77 -4.69
C GLN A 96 -4.85 -6.63 -3.98
N VAL A 97 -5.10 -6.94 -2.71
CA VAL A 97 -4.27 -7.82 -1.88
C VAL A 97 -5.12 -9.01 -1.48
N LYS A 98 -4.68 -10.21 -1.82
CA LYS A 98 -5.30 -11.44 -1.32
C LYS A 98 -4.70 -11.78 0.04
N LEU A 99 -5.54 -11.90 1.06
CA LEU A 99 -5.09 -12.11 2.45
C LEU A 99 -4.27 -13.41 2.60
N ALA A 100 -4.69 -14.46 1.91
CA ALA A 100 -3.98 -15.74 1.91
C ALA A 100 -2.54 -15.66 1.39
N ASP A 101 -2.24 -14.74 0.46
CA ASP A 101 -0.89 -14.58 -0.08
C ASP A 101 0.09 -14.07 0.99
N HIS A 102 -0.42 -13.38 2.01
CA HIS A 102 0.34 -12.89 3.15
C HIS A 102 0.13 -13.72 4.42
N LYS A 103 -0.41 -14.94 4.29
CA LYS A 103 -0.72 -15.84 5.41
C LYS A 103 -1.62 -15.22 6.49
N ILE A 104 -2.49 -14.30 6.08
CA ILE A 104 -3.53 -13.76 6.97
C ILE A 104 -4.74 -14.69 6.87
N SER A 105 -5.02 -15.40 7.96
CA SER A 105 -6.15 -16.33 8.02
C SER A 105 -7.42 -15.63 8.51
N ILE A 106 -8.54 -15.93 7.88
CA ILE A 106 -9.86 -15.46 8.31
C ILE A 106 -10.54 -16.63 9.04
N PRO A 107 -10.90 -16.50 10.33
CA PRO A 107 -11.61 -17.56 11.04
C PRO A 107 -12.95 -17.88 10.37
N SER A 108 -13.28 -19.17 10.27
CA SER A 108 -14.44 -19.66 9.49
C SER A 108 -15.79 -19.08 9.94
N ILE A 109 -15.92 -18.72 11.22
CA ILE A 109 -17.14 -18.15 11.81
C ILE A 109 -17.41 -16.72 11.29
N VAL A 110 -16.36 -15.97 10.96
CA VAL A 110 -16.46 -14.58 10.45
C VAL A 110 -16.27 -14.49 8.94
N GLY A 111 -15.83 -15.56 8.28
CA GLY A 111 -15.46 -15.59 6.86
C GLY A 111 -16.51 -15.06 5.88
N LYS A 112 -17.81 -15.15 6.20
CA LYS A 112 -18.87 -14.57 5.35
C LYS A 112 -18.93 -13.03 5.38
N LYS A 113 -18.25 -12.38 6.33
CA LYS A 113 -18.27 -10.91 6.53
C LYS A 113 -16.97 -10.21 6.15
N ILE A 114 -15.88 -10.95 5.89
CA ILE A 114 -14.56 -10.39 5.58
C ILE A 114 -14.16 -10.84 4.18
N ALA A 115 -13.80 -9.90 3.32
CA ALA A 115 -13.38 -10.21 1.95
C ALA A 115 -12.01 -10.91 1.95
N GLU A 116 -11.90 -12.00 1.20
CA GLU A 116 -10.63 -12.70 0.96
C GLU A 116 -9.61 -11.85 0.18
N VAL A 117 -10.13 -10.88 -0.57
CA VAL A 117 -9.38 -9.93 -1.38
C VAL A 117 -9.74 -8.52 -0.96
N VAL A 118 -8.74 -7.77 -0.51
CA VAL A 118 -8.90 -6.38 -0.02
C VAL A 118 -8.46 -5.42 -1.11
N LYS A 119 -9.31 -4.46 -1.45
CA LYS A 119 -8.96 -3.35 -2.35
C LYS A 119 -8.17 -2.31 -1.57
N ILE A 120 -6.97 -2.01 -2.06
CA ILE A 120 -6.13 -0.92 -1.57
C ILE A 120 -6.26 0.27 -2.52
N THR A 121 -6.50 1.44 -1.94
CA THR A 121 -6.48 2.72 -2.66
C THR A 121 -5.39 3.58 -2.02
N VAL A 122 -4.51 4.13 -2.85
CA VAL A 122 -3.45 5.03 -2.43
C VAL A 122 -3.79 6.42 -2.97
N ASP A 123 -3.75 7.41 -2.09
CA ASP A 123 -3.78 8.83 -2.41
C ASP A 123 -2.64 9.48 -1.61
N ALA A 124 -1.59 9.89 -2.30
CA ALA A 124 -0.38 10.42 -1.69
C ALA A 124 0.00 11.75 -2.35
N THR A 125 0.46 12.70 -1.53
CA THR A 125 1.06 13.95 -2.01
C THR A 125 2.52 14.00 -1.56
N TYR A 126 3.43 14.10 -2.52
CA TYR A 126 4.84 14.35 -2.30
C TYR A 126 5.12 15.82 -2.50
N LYS A 127 5.65 16.45 -1.46
CA LYS A 127 6.22 17.78 -1.54
C LYS A 127 7.74 17.66 -1.70
N PRO A 128 8.40 18.61 -2.40
CA PRO A 128 9.85 18.68 -2.48
C PRO A 128 10.54 18.61 -1.12
#